data_AF-A0A1G0ZW85-F1
#
_entry.id   AF-A0A1G0ZW85-F1
#
_cell.length_a   1.000
_cell.length_b   1.000
_cell.length_c   1.000
_cell.angle_alpha   90.00
_cell.angle_beta   90.00
_cell.angle_gamma   90.00
#
_symmetry.space_group_name_H-M   'P 1'
#
loop_
_entity.id
_entity.type
_entity.pdbx_description
1 polymer ?
#
loop_
_entity_poly.entity_id
_entity_poly.type
_entity_poly.pdbx_seq_one_letter_code
_entity_poly.pdbx_strand_id
1 'polypeptide(L)'
;MIKKSPGIKGTLEISQSNNGFLIAGDPKGLRSFAKLLTWIADVNQDSLKNMPDGERCHVHLHANEPVKSFNSLTRFSKETEICRLDAKGTGAFPKKYKTA
;
A
#
# COMPACT_ATOMS: atom_id res chain seq x y z
N MET A 1 15.24 3.52 -14.03
CA MET A 1 15.38 2.58 -12.89
C MET A 1 14.06 2.56 -12.13
N ILE A 2 13.46 1.38 -11.98
CA ILE A 2 12.28 1.22 -11.11
C ILE A 2 12.78 1.36 -9.68
N LYS A 3 12.36 2.42 -8.98
CA LYS A 3 12.70 2.59 -7.57
C LYS A 3 11.99 1.47 -6.80
N LYS A 4 12.72 0.73 -5.95
CA LYS A 4 12.13 -0.21 -5.01
C LYS A 4 11.10 0.51 -4.13
N SER A 5 10.09 -0.21 -3.65
CA SER A 5 9.12 0.33 -2.68
C SER A 5 9.87 0.98 -1.50
N PRO A 6 9.48 2.20 -1.07
CA PRO A 6 10.16 2.90 0.01
C PRO A 6 9.96 2.22 1.37
N GLY A 7 8.93 1.38 1.49
CA GLY A 7 8.49 0.71 2.70
C GLY A 7 8.04 1.66 3.82
N ILE A 8 7.53 1.07 4.89
CA ILE A 8 7.23 1.81 6.13
C ILE A 8 8.50 1.96 6.96
N LYS A 9 8.68 3.15 7.56
CA LYS A 9 9.79 3.47 8.46
C LYS A 9 9.25 4.19 9.69
N GLY A 10 9.77 3.87 10.87
CA GLY A 10 9.21 4.41 12.12
C GLY A 10 7.95 3.64 12.50
N THR A 11 7.07 4.25 13.27
CA THR A 11 5.85 3.60 13.80
C THR A 11 4.63 4.06 13.02
N LEU A 12 3.87 3.12 12.46
CA LEU A 12 2.60 3.36 11.79
C LEU A 12 1.57 2.34 12.27
N GLU A 13 0.37 2.84 12.56
CA GLU A 13 -0.81 2.06 12.90
C GLU A 13 -1.90 2.31 11.87
N ILE A 14 -2.53 1.22 11.41
CA ILE A 14 -3.75 1.25 10.61
C ILE A 14 -4.76 0.34 11.31
N SER A 15 -5.68 0.93 12.06
CA SER A 15 -6.69 0.22 12.83
C SER A 15 -8.10 0.61 12.38
N GLN A 16 -9.05 -0.29 12.63
CA GLN A 16 -10.46 -0.08 12.27
C GLN A 16 -11.31 -0.11 13.53
N SER A 17 -12.19 0.87 13.67
CA SER A 17 -13.22 0.95 14.69
C SER A 17 -14.61 0.96 14.03
N ASN A 18 -15.66 0.91 14.85
CA ASN A 18 -17.03 1.02 14.35
C ASN A 18 -17.31 2.34 13.61
N ASN A 19 -16.52 3.38 13.88
CA ASN A 19 -16.72 4.72 13.34
C ASN A 19 -15.78 5.04 12.16
N GLY A 20 -14.97 4.07 11.71
CA GLY A 20 -14.08 4.23 10.56
C GLY A 20 -12.66 3.73 10.81
N PHE A 21 -11.74 4.21 9.96
CA PHE A 21 -10.34 3.85 9.99
C PHE A 21 -9.52 4.91 10.73
N LEU A 22 -8.58 4.46 11.55
CA LEU A 22 -7.52 5.26 12.13
C LEU A 22 -6.22 4.97 11.39
N ILE A 23 -5.59 6.01 10.88
CA ILE A 23 -4.20 5.97 10.41
C ILE A 23 -3.40 6.90 11.30
N ALA A 24 -2.57 6.32 12.16
CA ALA A 24 -1.78 7.05 13.15
C ALA A 24 -0.32 6.63 13.09
N GLY A 25 0.58 7.47 13.56
CA GLY A 25 2.00 7.13 13.58
C GLY A 25 2.87 8.27 14.10
N ASP A 26 4.14 7.97 14.31
CA ASP A 26 5.12 9.01 14.55
C ASP A 26 5.38 9.83 13.25
N PRO A 27 6.01 11.02 13.33
CA PRO A 27 6.26 11.83 12.14
C PRO A 27 7.09 11.14 11.04
N LYS A 28 7.88 10.11 11.38
CA LYS A 28 8.65 9.32 10.41
C LYS A 28 7.76 8.27 9.74
N GLY A 29 6.90 7.61 10.50
CA GLY A 29 5.85 6.67 10.08
C GLY A 29 4.94 7.30 9.04
N LEU A 30 4.27 8.39 9.39
CA LEU A 30 3.34 9.09 8.50
C LEU A 30 4.01 9.62 7.23
N ARG A 31 5.24 10.18 7.33
CA ARG A 31 6.00 10.60 6.14
C ARG A 31 6.42 9.44 5.26
N SER A 32 6.74 8.28 5.83
CA SER A 32 7.06 7.07 5.05
C SER A 32 5.82 6.51 4.35
N PHE A 33 4.67 6.54 5.01
CA PHE A 33 3.39 6.14 4.43
C PHE A 33 3.01 7.04 3.25
N ALA A 34 3.14 8.36 3.39
CA ALA A 34 2.93 9.29 2.29
C ALA A 34 3.86 8.98 1.10
N LYS A 35 5.13 8.67 1.34
CA LYS A 35 6.07 8.26 0.27
C LYS A 35 5.66 6.95 -0.40
N LEU A 36 5.11 6.00 0.36
CA LEU A 36 4.58 4.76 -0.21
C LEU A 36 3.37 5.03 -1.12
N LEU A 37 2.45 5.89 -0.69
CA LEU A 37 1.29 6.31 -1.49
C LEU A 37 1.71 7.03 -2.78
N THR A 38 2.68 7.94 -2.71
CA THR A 38 3.23 8.59 -3.91
C THR A 38 3.92 7.58 -4.82
N TRP A 39 4.74 6.68 -4.24
CA TRP A 39 5.45 5.67 -5.03
C TRP A 39 4.49 4.75 -5.79
N ILE A 40 3.42 4.28 -5.16
CA ILE A 40 2.47 3.36 -5.82
C ILE A 40 1.64 4.08 -6.89
N ALA A 41 1.33 5.37 -6.69
CA ALA A 41 0.67 6.19 -7.69
C ALA A 41 1.55 6.41 -8.93
N ASP A 42 2.85 6.66 -8.72
CA ASP A 42 3.80 6.99 -9.79
C ASP A 42 4.41 5.75 -10.47
N VAL A 43 4.19 4.55 -9.93
CA VAL A 43 4.78 3.35 -10.51
C VAL A 43 4.24 3.12 -11.93
N ASN A 44 5.17 3.02 -12.89
CA ASN A 44 4.81 2.59 -14.24
C ASN A 44 4.64 1.05 -14.23
N GLN A 45 3.40 0.61 -14.08
CA GLN A 45 3.03 -0.81 -13.98
C GLN A 45 3.46 -1.60 -15.23
N ASP A 46 3.43 -0.99 -16.41
CA ASP A 46 3.81 -1.64 -17.67
C ASP A 46 5.31 -1.94 -17.75
N SER A 47 6.13 -1.19 -17.00
CA SER A 47 7.57 -1.44 -16.88
C SER A 47 7.92 -2.63 -15.96
N LEU A 48 6.97 -3.15 -15.18
CA LEU A 48 7.18 -4.26 -14.26
C LEU A 48 7.13 -5.60 -15.00
N LYS A 49 8.31 -6.11 -15.40
CA LYS A 49 8.45 -7.37 -16.18
C LYS A 49 7.87 -8.61 -15.50
N ASN A 50 7.90 -8.67 -14.16
CA ASN A 50 7.48 -9.85 -13.39
C ASN A 50 6.00 -9.82 -12.97
N MET A 51 5.25 -8.80 -13.37
CA MET A 51 3.83 -8.67 -13.08
C MET A 51 3.03 -9.01 -14.34
N PRO A 52 2.12 -10.01 -14.33
CA PRO A 52 1.26 -10.30 -15.47
C PRO A 52 0.33 -9.14 -15.86
N ASP A 53 -0.11 -9.10 -17.12
CA ASP A 53 -1.18 -8.19 -17.53
C ASP A 53 -2.49 -8.57 -16.83
N GLY A 54 -3.28 -7.56 -16.44
CA GLY A 54 -4.50 -7.75 -15.63
C GLY A 54 -4.27 -7.69 -14.11
N GLU A 55 -3.03 -7.84 -13.64
CA GLU A 55 -2.65 -7.66 -12.24
C GLU A 55 -2.53 -6.17 -11.86
N ARG A 56 -2.49 -5.91 -10.55
CA ARG A 56 -2.38 -4.57 -9.97
C ARG A 56 -1.17 -4.49 -9.05
N CYS A 57 -0.41 -3.40 -9.17
CA CYS A 57 0.65 -3.12 -8.22
C CYS A 57 0.03 -2.88 -6.85
N HIS A 58 0.53 -3.64 -5.88
CA HIS A 58 0.10 -3.56 -4.50
C HIS A 58 1.26 -3.78 -3.54
N VAL A 59 1.09 -3.33 -2.30
CA VAL A 59 2.02 -3.51 -1.20
C VAL A 59 1.24 -3.95 0.03
N HIS A 60 1.64 -5.10 0.58
CA HIS A 60 1.14 -5.57 1.87
C HIS A 60 1.85 -4.88 3.02
N LEU A 61 1.04 -4.42 3.98
CA LEU A 61 1.45 -3.89 5.27
C LEU A 61 0.97 -4.85 6.35
N HIS A 62 1.91 -5.38 7.12
CA HIS A 62 1.69 -6.51 8.00
C HIS A 62 1.49 -6.05 9.44
N ALA A 63 0.38 -6.45 10.03
CA ALA A 63 0.11 -6.25 11.44
C ALA A 63 0.86 -7.30 12.27
N ASN A 64 1.07 -7.00 13.56
CA ASN A 64 1.69 -7.92 14.53
C ASN A 64 3.14 -8.36 14.23
N GLU A 65 3.75 -7.84 13.18
CA GLU A 65 5.17 -7.99 12.91
C GLU A 65 6.00 -7.06 13.83
N PRO A 66 7.24 -7.41 14.17
CA PRO A 66 8.13 -6.48 14.87
C PRO A 66 8.26 -5.18 14.06
N VAL A 67 7.97 -4.02 14.67
CA VAL A 67 7.91 -2.66 14.03
C VAL A 67 9.17 -2.27 13.22
N LYS A 68 10.25 -3.06 13.29
CA LYS A 68 11.48 -2.86 12.52
C LYS A 68 11.56 -3.72 11.25
N SER A 69 10.62 -4.64 11.01
CA SER A 69 10.58 -5.41 9.76
C SER A 69 9.98 -4.57 8.63
N PHE A 70 10.32 -4.93 7.39
CA PHE A 70 9.86 -4.21 6.20
C PHE A 70 8.32 -4.26 6.12
N ASN A 71 7.68 -3.09 6.04
CA ASN A 71 6.22 -2.94 6.00
C ASN A 71 5.46 -3.41 7.25
N SER A 72 6.13 -3.52 8.40
CA SER A 72 5.43 -3.75 9.66
C SER A 72 4.59 -2.56 10.10
N LEU A 73 3.47 -2.89 10.73
CA LEU A 73 2.58 -1.99 11.45
C LEU A 73 2.60 -2.33 12.94
N THR A 74 1.97 -1.49 13.77
CA THR A 74 1.81 -1.81 15.20
C THR A 74 0.96 -3.07 15.41
N ARG A 75 1.09 -3.70 16.59
CA ARG A 75 0.27 -4.85 17.01
C ARG A 75 -1.24 -4.58 17.09
N PHE A 76 -1.65 -3.31 17.07
CA PHE A 76 -3.06 -2.92 17.10
C PHE A 76 -3.63 -2.71 15.69
N SER A 77 -2.79 -2.83 14.68
CA SER A 77 -3.18 -2.66 13.29
C SER A 77 -3.94 -3.86 12.74
N LYS A 78 -4.57 -3.66 11.59
CA LYS A 78 -5.11 -4.71 10.73
C LYS A 78 -4.17 -4.95 9.56
N GLU A 79 -4.13 -6.18 9.06
CA GLU A 79 -3.55 -6.48 7.75
C GLU A 79 -4.13 -5.52 6.72
N THR A 80 -3.25 -4.82 6.02
CA THR A 80 -3.65 -3.74 5.11
C THR A 80 -2.91 -3.88 3.80
N GLU A 81 -3.62 -3.72 2.69
CA GLU A 81 -3.04 -3.71 1.36
C GLU A 81 -3.27 -2.35 0.70
N ILE A 82 -2.19 -1.73 0.21
CA ILE A 82 -2.25 -0.51 -0.58
C ILE A 82 -2.10 -0.91 -2.03
N CYS A 83 -3.09 -0.61 -2.87
CA CYS A 83 -3.20 -1.18 -4.21
C CYS A 83 -3.65 -0.14 -5.24
N ARG A 84 -3.11 -0.22 -6.46
CA ARG A 84 -3.64 0.49 -7.64
C ARG A 84 -4.98 -0.11 -8.03
N LEU A 85 -5.96 0.72 -8.36
CA LEU A 85 -7.24 0.22 -8.84
C LEU A 85 -7.19 -0.25 -10.30
N ASP A 86 -6.43 0.45 -11.14
CA ASP A 86 -6.23 0.12 -12.54
C ASP A 86 -5.23 -1.02 -12.72
N ALA A 87 -5.58 -1.97 -13.59
CA ALA A 87 -4.74 -3.11 -13.91
C ALA A 87 -3.65 -2.79 -14.94
N LYS A 88 -2.49 -3.45 -14.84
CA LYS A 88 -1.41 -3.43 -15.83
C LYS A 88 -1.91 -3.84 -17.22
N GLY A 89 -1.39 -3.18 -18.26
CA GLY A 89 -1.67 -3.45 -19.67
C GLY A 89 -3.05 -3.00 -20.15
N THR A 90 -4.09 -3.18 -19.32
CA THR A 90 -5.49 -2.91 -19.70
C THR A 90 -6.04 -1.60 -19.15
N GLY A 91 -5.45 -1.06 -18.07
CA GLY A 91 -6.01 0.07 -17.32
C GLY A 91 -7.35 -0.24 -16.65
N ALA A 92 -7.79 -1.50 -16.63
CA ALA A 92 -9.14 -1.85 -16.24
C ALA A 92 -9.33 -1.81 -14.72
N PHE A 93 -10.39 -1.12 -14.31
CA PHE A 93 -10.86 -1.12 -12.92
C PHE A 93 -11.66 -2.41 -12.64
N PRO A 94 -11.67 -2.91 -11.39
CA PRO A 94 -12.52 -4.03 -11.00
C PRO A 94 -13.99 -3.79 -11.36
N LYS A 95 -14.69 -4.83 -11.82
CA LYS A 95 -16.09 -4.72 -12.31
C LYS A 95 -17.01 -4.00 -11.33
N LYS A 96 -16.83 -4.21 -10.03
CA LYS A 96 -17.61 -3.56 -8.96
C LYS A 96 -17.53 -2.03 -8.92
N TYR A 97 -16.54 -1.43 -9.58
CA TYR A 97 -16.37 0.02 -9.69
C TYR A 97 -16.81 0.58 -11.05
N LYS A 98 -17.22 -0.27 -12.00
CA LYS A 98 -17.67 0.16 -13.34
C LYS A 98 -19.13 0.62 -13.38
N THR A 99 -19.86 0.43 -12.28
CA THR A 99 -21.23 0.91 -12.08
C THR A 99 -21.20 2.01 -11.03
N ALA A 100 -20.98 3.24 -11.48
CA ALA A 100 -21.36 4.46 -10.82
C ALA A 100 -22.03 5.36 -11.86
#